data_AF-A0A6B3G5F4-F1
#
_entry.id   AF-A0A6B3G5F4-F1
#
_cell.length_a   1.000
_cell.length_b   1.000
_cell.length_c   1.000
_cell.angle_alpha   90.00
_cell.angle_beta   90.00
_cell.angle_gamma   90.00
#
_symmetry.space_group_name_H-M   'P 1'
#
loop_
_entity.id
_entity.type
_entity.pdbx_description
1 polymer ?
#
loop_
_entity_poly.entity_id
_entity_poly.type
_entity_poly.pdbx_seq_one_letter_code
_entity_poly.pdbx_strand_id
1 'polypeptide(L)' 'HGEIAPATGSPALLLQLTTNLVHNAIVHNLPDGGTVRVTASVRPETVVLTVDNTGAKVTPQLAATLTEPFRRGAGRL' A
#
# COMPACT_ATOMS: atom_id res chain seq x y z
N HIS A 1 -4.92 -18.26 7.67
CA HIS A 1 -5.63 -17.55 8.74
C HIS A 1 -4.96 -16.21 8.92
N GLY A 2 -5.68 -15.10 8.70
CA GLY A 2 -5.17 -13.77 9.00
C GLY A 2 -5.34 -13.51 10.48
N GLU A 3 -4.24 -13.37 11.21
CA GLU A 3 -4.30 -12.93 12.61
C GLU A 3 -4.87 -11.51 12.66
N ILE A 4 -5.65 -11.23 13.70
CA ILE A 4 -6.18 -9.89 13.94
C ILE A 4 -5.01 -9.03 14.42
N ALA A 5 -4.80 -7.88 13.79
CA ALA A 5 -3.81 -6.89 14.20
C ALA A 5 -4.53 -5.60 14.66
N PRO A 6 -4.79 -5.44 15.97
CA PRO A 6 -5.50 -4.28 16.49
C PRO A 6 -4.69 -3.00 16.30
N ALA A 7 -5.27 -1.99 15.65
CA ALA A 7 -4.64 -0.70 15.43
C ALA A 7 -5.51 0.45 15.99
N THR A 8 -4.85 1.45 16.58
CA THR A 8 -5.49 2.67 17.08
C THR A 8 -5.27 3.81 16.10
N GLY A 9 -6.34 4.50 15.69
CA GLY A 9 -6.27 5.62 14.76
C GLY A 9 -7.65 6.06 14.29
N SER A 10 -7.70 7.05 13.39
CA SER A 10 -8.96 7.44 12.74
C SER A 10 -9.43 6.32 11.81
N PRO A 11 -10.64 5.76 12.01
CA PRO A 11 -11.15 4.70 11.13
C PRO A 11 -11.19 5.10 9.66
N ALA A 12 -11.54 6.36 9.36
CA ALA A 12 -11.58 6.87 8.00
C ALA A 12 -10.19 6.94 7.36
N LEU A 13 -9.17 7.38 8.11
CA LEU A 13 -7.79 7.46 7.58
C LEU A 13 -7.17 6.08 7.41
N LEU A 14 -7.44 5.14 8.33
CA LEU A 14 -6.99 3.76 8.19
C LEU A 14 -7.63 3.08 6.97
N LEU A 15 -8.94 3.26 6.77
CA LEU A 15 -9.62 2.76 5.58
C LEU A 15 -9.04 3.37 4.29
N GLN A 16 -8.80 4.68 4.28
CA GLN A 16 -8.22 5.37 3.13
C GLN A 16 -6.81 4.84 2.83
N LEU A 17 -5.97 4.69 3.85
CA LEU A 17 -4.62 4.15 3.72
C LEU A 17 -4.64 2.73 3.14
N THR A 18 -5.45 1.84 3.72
CA THR A 18 -5.56 0.45 3.23
C THR A 18 -6.09 0.42 1.80
N THR A 19 -7.11 1.22 1.49
CA THR A 19 -7.69 1.31 0.13
C THR A 19 -6.64 1.77 -0.87
N ASN A 20 -5.88 2.82 -0.55
CA ASN A 20 -4.83 3.34 -1.42
C ASN A 20 -3.75 2.29 -1.70
N LEU A 21 -3.27 1.59 -0.67
CA LEU A 21 -2.24 0.58 -0.83
C LEU A 21 -2.72 -0.61 -1.68
N VAL A 22 -3.93 -1.13 -1.40
CA VAL A 22 -4.50 -2.24 -2.16
C VAL A 22 -4.79 -1.84 -3.60
N HIS A 23 -5.32 -0.63 -3.83
CA HIS A 23 -5.58 -0.15 -5.17
C HIS A 23 -4.28 0.01 -5.98
N ASN A 24 -3.23 0.58 -5.38
CA ASN A 24 -1.92 0.67 -6.01
C ASN A 24 -1.38 -0.73 -6.36
N ALA A 25 -1.51 -1.70 -5.46
CA ALA A 25 -1.06 -3.06 -5.68
C ALA A 25 -1.78 -3.74 -6.85
N ILE A 26 -3.08 -3.47 -7.03
CA ILE A 26 -3.88 -3.97 -8.17
C ILE A 26 -3.46 -3.28 -9.48
N VAL A 27 -3.45 -1.94 -9.50
CA VAL A 27 -3.15 -1.14 -10.70
C VAL A 27 -1.76 -1.43 -11.24
N HIS A 28 -0.78 -1.65 -10.35
CA HIS A 28 0.60 -1.91 -10.74
C HIS A 28 0.95 -3.40 -10.82
N ASN A 29 -0.03 -4.30 -10.79
CA ASN A 29 0.23 -5.74 -10.88
C ASN A 29 0.50 -6.20 -12.33
N LEU A 30 0.89 -7.47 -12.46
CA LEU A 30 0.88 -8.15 -13.76
C LEU A 30 -0.57 -8.26 -14.26
N PRO A 31 -0.81 -8.04 -15.56
CA PRO A 31 -2.15 -8.12 -16.15
C PRO A 31 -2.72 -9.54 -16.11
N ASP A 32 -1.87 -10.55 -16.30
CA ASP A 32 -2.24 -11.97 -16.28
C ASP A 32 -1.40 -12.74 -15.26
N GLY A 33 -2.04 -13.60 -14.47
CA GLY A 33 -1.37 -14.44 -13.46
C GLY A 33 -0.78 -13.68 -12.26
N GLY A 34 -1.07 -12.38 -12.13
CA GLY A 34 -0.62 -11.58 -11.00
C GLY A 34 -1.28 -11.95 -9.68
N THR A 35 -0.58 -11.74 -8.57
CA THR A 35 -1.11 -11.95 -7.21
C THR A 35 -0.91 -10.69 -6.37
N VAL A 36 -1.88 -10.41 -5.50
CA VAL A 36 -1.75 -9.44 -4.42
C VAL A 36 -1.80 -10.21 -3.10
N ARG A 37 -0.86 -9.92 -2.20
CA ARG A 37 -0.82 -10.49 -0.85
C ARG A 37 -0.94 -9.36 0.16
N VAL A 38 -1.89 -9.49 1.07
CA VAL A 38 -2.08 -8.57 2.19
C VAL A 38 -1.84 -9.31 3.48
N THR A 39 -0.95 -8.79 4.31
CA THR A 39 -0.70 -9.32 5.65
C THR A 39 -0.75 -8.19 6.66
N ALA A 40 -1.29 -8.48 7.84
CA ALA A 40 -1.22 -7.60 8.98
C ALA A 40 -0.55 -8.36 10.12
N SER A 41 0.36 -7.71 10.84
CA SER A 41 1.07 -8.32 11.96
C SER A 41 1.27 -7.32 13.08
N VAL A 42 1.22 -7.82 14.31
CA VAL A 42 1.51 -7.03 15.51
C VAL A 42 3.01 -7.10 15.80
N ARG A 43 3.62 -5.95 16.04
CA ARG A 43 4.96 -5.76 16.62
C ARG A 43 4.77 -5.20 18.04
N PRO A 44 5.81 -5.22 18.91
CA PRO A 44 5.66 -4.78 20.30
C PRO A 44 5.02 -3.41 20.50
N GLU A 45 5.24 -2.46 19.59
CA GLU A 45 4.74 -1.08 19.70
C GLU A 45 3.92 -0.62 18.50
N THR A 46 3.80 -1.45 17.45
CA THR A 46 3.21 -1.04 16.18
C THR A 46 2.45 -2.17 15.51
N VAL A 47 1.56 -1.82 14.59
CA VAL A 47 0.99 -2.77 13.63
C VAL A 47 1.64 -2.54 12.27
N VAL A 48 2.02 -3.62 11.61
CA VAL A 48 2.58 -3.60 10.26
C VAL A 48 1.54 -4.18 9.31
N LEU A 49 1.03 -3.34 8.41
CA LEU A 49 0.26 -3.74 7.24
C LEU A 49 1.22 -3.83 6.04
N THR A 50 1.34 -5.00 5.45
CA THR A 50 2.13 -5.23 4.23
C THR A 50 1.18 -5.57 3.08
N VAL A 51 1.36 -4.88 1.96
CA VAL A 51 0.64 -5.13 0.71
C VAL A 51 1.69 -5.35 -0.38
N ASP A 52 1.80 -6.59 -0.85
CA ASP A 52 2.76 -6.99 -1.88
C ASP A 52 2.03 -7.38 -3.16
N ASN A 53 2.61 -7.06 -4.32
CA ASN A 53 2.15 -7.54 -5.62
C ASN A 53 3.31 -8.08 -6.48
N THR A 54 2.95 -8.79 -7.55
CA THR A 54 3.90 -9.44 -8.47
C THR A 54 4.30 -8.56 -9.66
N GLY A 55 3.89 -7.29 -9.68
CA GLY A 55 4.18 -6.35 -10.75
C GLY A 55 5.65 -5.95 -10.89
N ALA A 56 5.88 -4.89 -11.65
CA ALA A 56 7.23 -4.39 -11.93
C ALA A 56 7.98 -4.04 -10.63
N LYS A 57 9.26 -4.44 -10.57
CA LYS A 57 10.12 -4.10 -9.43
C LYS A 57 10.42 -2.61 -9.41
N VAL A 58 10.23 -1.99 -8.24
CA VAL A 58 10.59 -0.60 -7.98
C VAL A 58 12.07 -0.53 -7.60
N THR A 59 12.85 0.30 -8.28
CA THR A 59 14.25 0.53 -7.92
C THR A 59 14.34 1.35 -6.62
N PRO A 60 15.43 1.24 -5.84
CA PRO A 60 15.59 2.05 -4.63
C PRO A 60 15.49 3.56 -4.88
N GLN A 61 15.99 4.03 -6.02
CA GLN A 61 15.94 5.45 -6.41
C GLN A 61 14.51 5.90 -6.66
N LEU A 62 13.70 5.09 -7.36
CA LEU A 62 12.28 5.38 -7.59
C LEU A 62 11.49 5.28 -6.28
N ALA A 63 11.78 4.29 -5.44
CA ALA A 63 11.09 4.12 -4.15
C ALA A 63 11.23 5.36 -3.25
N ALA A 64 12.41 6.00 -3.26
CA ALA A 64 12.66 7.24 -2.51
C ALA A 64 11.76 8.41 -2.94
N THR A 65 11.34 8.46 -4.21
CA THR A 65 10.46 9.53 -4.71
C THR A 65 8.97 9.24 -4.54
N LEU A 66 8.58 7.98 -4.31
CA LEU A 66 7.15 7.59 -4.20
C LEU A 66 6.47 8.08 -2.91
N THR A 67 7.25 8.41 -1.89
CA THR A 67 6.75 8.97 -0.62
C THR A 67 6.68 10.49 -0.64
N GLU A 68 7.19 11.13 -1.69
CA GLU A 68 7.02 12.56 -1.88
C GLU A 68 5.55 12.89 -2.15
N PRO A 69 5.02 14.01 -1.64
CA PRO A 69 3.63 14.39 -1.87
C PRO A 69 3.30 14.42 -3.36
N PHE A 70 2.25 13.69 -3.76
CA PHE A 70 1.72 13.81 -5.11
C PHE A 70 1.40 15.28 -5.39
N ARG A 71 2.16 15.93 -6.28
CA ARG A 71 1.76 17.25 -6.78
C ARG A 71 0.47 17.07 -7.57
N ARG A 72 -0.66 17.31 -6.92
CA ARG A 72 -1.95 17.55 -7.57
C ARG A 72 -2.46 18.93 -7.16
N GLY A 73 -2.12 19.91 -8.00
CA GLY A 73 -2.70 21.25 -8.05
C GLY A 73 -2.79 21.68 -9.51
N ALA A 74 -3.99 21.52 -10.09
CA ALA A 74 -4.47 21.99 -11.39
C ALA A 74 -3.54 21.83 -12.63
N GLY A 75 -3.83 20.84 -13.47
CA GLY A 75 -3.28 20.79 -14.82
C GLY A 75 -3.52 19.46 -15.52
N ARG A 76 -4.70 19.31 -16.13
CA ARG A 76 -4.90 18.40 -17.26
C ARG A 76 -3.95 18.82 -18.39
N LEU A 77 -3.22 17.87 -18.97
CA LEU A 77 -3.00 17.71 -20.41
C LEU A 77 -2.96 16.21 -20.71
#